data_AF-A0A7W0KGD3-F1
#
_entry.id   AF-A0A7W0KGD3-F1
#
_cell.length_a   1.000
_cell.length_b   1.000
_cell.length_c   1.000
_cell.angle_alpha   90.00
_cell.angle_beta   90.00
_cell.angle_gamma   90.00
#
_symmetry.space_group_name_H-M   'P 1'
#
loop_
_entity.id
_entity.type
_entity.pdbx_description
1 polymer ?
#
loop_
_entity_poly.entity_id
_entity_poly.type
_entity_poly.pdbx_seq_one_letter_code
_entity_poly.pdbx_strand_id
1 'polypeptide(L)'
;MSTPVQPTLVTTSRMGAFGRIMDTTDRTPGTLHTSNAWDRQLHRIGGHLLQSWRWGEFQQRHGWTARRIQVSDSAGTAMAQVLVRFQGPLSVAYIPRGPAIFGDPEVMWPMLLERVDALARRNRTIMTLIEPNDDSVLTGTLADVGAARRADRGQSCPRVRIPLLDDETILERMHQETRHNLDLAQRRGVKAGRYPAGQLAIEALYRLMAESADRNGFGLHSLGYYEDFLHTFGDDAVLLFAKADDGALAAALVTARFGNEAITMFGGSSAHGDGHRAAVLLQFEAMRWAREMGCGTYDLRGILNRNSERPGTDEGRWLSWFENGFGGEIPTCPLTIERRHVPVLPWLARTLKRIER
;
A
#
# COMPACT_ATOMS: atom_id res chain seq x y z
N MET A 1 38.61 -15.81 63.05
CA MET A 1 37.27 -16.43 63.07
C MET A 1 36.30 -15.39 62.56
N SER A 2 35.78 -15.64 61.36
CA SER A 2 35.13 -14.65 60.50
C SER A 2 33.61 -14.67 60.70
N THR A 3 33.01 -13.48 60.77
CA THR A 3 31.56 -13.23 60.82
C THR A 3 30.91 -13.61 59.48
N PRO A 4 29.72 -14.25 59.45
CA PRO A 4 29.08 -14.64 58.21
C PRO A 4 28.27 -13.49 57.61
N VAL A 5 28.52 -13.22 56.33
CA VAL A 5 27.72 -12.34 55.47
C VAL A 5 26.52 -13.14 54.96
N GLN A 6 25.30 -12.65 55.19
CA GLN A 6 24.09 -13.18 54.54
C GLN A 6 23.90 -12.55 53.15
N PRO A 7 23.53 -13.34 52.12
CA PRO A 7 23.34 -12.83 50.77
C PRO A 7 21.95 -12.19 50.60
N THR A 8 21.94 -10.96 50.08
CA THR A 8 20.76 -10.23 49.63
C THR A 8 20.20 -10.89 48.37
N LEU A 9 19.02 -11.53 48.47
CA LEU A 9 18.26 -12.00 47.33
C LEU A 9 17.65 -10.80 46.61
N VAL A 10 18.28 -10.38 45.51
CA VAL A 10 17.71 -9.45 44.54
C VAL A 10 16.60 -10.19 43.79
N THR A 11 15.35 -9.87 44.11
CA THR A 11 14.18 -10.28 43.33
C THR A 11 14.17 -9.51 42.02
N THR A 12 14.62 -10.13 40.92
CA THR A 12 14.46 -9.60 39.57
C THR A 12 12.98 -9.66 39.17
N SER A 13 12.28 -8.54 39.37
CA SER A 13 10.95 -8.29 38.83
C SER A 13 11.00 -8.35 37.30
N ARG A 14 10.30 -9.33 36.70
CA ARG A 14 9.98 -9.34 35.27
C ARG A 14 9.20 -8.07 34.93
N MET A 15 9.84 -7.13 34.25
CA MET A 15 9.18 -5.97 33.65
C MET A 15 8.31 -6.49 32.49
N GLY A 16 6.99 -6.45 32.67
CA GLY A 16 6.03 -6.99 31.71
C GLY A 16 6.00 -6.20 30.40
N ALA A 17 5.86 -6.92 29.28
CA ALA A 17 5.66 -6.34 27.95
C ALA A 17 4.34 -5.57 27.89
N PHE A 18 4.37 -4.29 27.47
CA PHE A 18 3.19 -3.46 27.29
C PHE A 18 2.76 -3.44 25.81
N GLY A 19 1.80 -4.29 25.45
CA GLY A 19 1.11 -4.19 24.14
C GLY A 19 -0.11 -3.28 24.24
N ARG A 20 -0.17 -2.20 23.45
CA ARG A 20 -1.31 -1.27 23.41
C ARG A 20 -2.14 -1.51 22.15
N ILE A 21 -3.41 -1.85 22.33
CA ILE A 21 -4.39 -1.80 21.25
C ILE A 21 -5.01 -0.40 21.32
N MET A 22 -4.89 0.37 20.25
CA MET A 22 -5.53 1.67 20.14
C MET A 22 -6.88 1.48 19.44
N ASP A 23 -7.97 1.49 20.22
CA ASP A 23 -9.33 1.61 19.70
C ASP A 23 -9.68 3.09 19.69
N THR A 24 -9.75 3.69 18.50
CA THR A 24 -9.93 5.13 18.33
C THR A 24 -11.02 5.35 17.30
N THR A 25 -12.26 5.06 17.71
CA THR A 25 -13.46 5.35 16.93
C THR A 25 -13.92 6.80 17.08
N ASP A 26 -13.21 7.64 17.85
CA ASP A 26 -13.65 9.00 18.18
C ASP A 26 -12.62 10.09 17.79
N ARG A 27 -13.10 11.21 17.24
CA ARG A 27 -12.30 12.32 16.65
C ARG A 27 -12.13 13.50 17.61
N THR A 28 -11.64 13.22 18.82
CA THR A 28 -11.25 14.24 19.81
C THR A 28 -9.82 14.78 19.59
N PRO A 29 -9.43 15.92 20.19
CA PRO A 29 -8.07 16.47 20.08
C PRO A 29 -6.93 15.49 20.41
N GLY A 30 -7.18 14.51 21.30
CA GLY A 30 -6.24 13.42 21.60
C GLY A 30 -5.97 12.48 20.41
N THR A 31 -6.90 12.41 19.45
CA THR A 31 -6.82 11.57 18.24
C THR A 31 -5.80 12.12 17.24
N LEU A 32 -5.63 13.45 17.12
CA LEU A 32 -4.61 14.07 16.24
C LEU A 32 -3.18 13.86 16.77
N HIS A 33 -2.99 13.96 18.09
CA HIS A 33 -1.70 13.62 18.71
C HIS A 33 -1.36 12.13 18.51
N THR A 34 -2.38 11.27 18.58
CA THR A 34 -2.24 9.83 18.38
C THR A 34 -1.95 9.48 16.92
N SER A 35 -2.61 10.15 15.95
CA SER A 35 -2.37 9.93 14.52
C SER A 35 -0.95 10.31 14.12
N ASN A 36 -0.48 11.47 14.56
CA ASN A 36 0.89 11.92 14.28
C ASN A 36 1.95 11.06 14.98
N ALA A 37 1.63 10.47 16.14
CA ALA A 37 2.53 9.52 16.80
C ALA A 37 2.61 8.19 16.04
N TRP A 38 1.47 7.65 15.59
CA TRP A 38 1.40 6.42 14.80
C TRP A 38 2.20 6.56 13.50
N ASP A 39 1.93 7.59 12.70
CA ASP A 39 2.57 7.75 11.39
C ASP A 39 4.08 8.03 11.51
N ARG A 40 4.51 8.80 12.50
CA ARG A 40 5.94 8.98 12.78
C ARG A 40 6.63 7.68 13.18
N GLN A 41 6.00 6.88 14.03
CA GLN A 41 6.55 5.58 14.42
C GLN A 41 6.62 4.64 13.23
N LEU A 42 5.52 4.54 12.48
CA LEU A 42 5.40 3.69 11.31
C LEU A 42 6.47 4.04 10.28
N HIS A 43 6.65 5.34 9.99
CA HIS A 43 7.72 5.81 9.11
C HIS A 43 9.11 5.41 9.61
N ARG A 44 9.39 5.60 10.91
CA ARG A 44 10.69 5.27 11.52
C ARG A 44 11.04 3.79 11.41
N ILE A 45 10.04 2.90 11.45
CA ILE A 45 10.24 1.45 11.34
C ILE A 45 10.07 0.93 9.91
N GLY A 46 10.00 1.81 8.90
CA GLY A 46 9.92 1.42 7.49
C GLY A 46 8.54 0.93 7.03
N GLY A 47 7.46 1.34 7.69
CA GLY A 47 6.11 0.93 7.34
C GLY A 47 5.56 1.59 6.07
N HIS A 48 4.59 0.92 5.44
CA HIS A 48 3.99 1.30 4.16
C HIS A 48 2.81 2.28 4.29
N LEU A 49 2.51 3.07 3.25
CA LEU A 49 1.39 4.03 3.21
C LEU A 49 0.04 3.40 3.62
N LEU A 50 -0.21 2.15 3.24
CA LEU A 50 -1.45 1.44 3.55
C LEU A 50 -1.58 1.02 5.04
N GLN A 51 -0.51 1.16 5.80
CA GLN A 51 -0.52 1.02 7.26
C GLN A 51 -0.65 2.37 7.98
N SER A 52 -0.61 3.49 7.25
CA SER A 52 -0.73 4.84 7.82
C SER A 52 -2.10 5.09 8.43
N TRP A 53 -2.14 5.99 9.43
CA TRP A 53 -3.37 6.41 10.08
C TRP A 53 -4.36 6.95 9.05
N ARG A 54 -3.89 7.81 8.16
CA ARG A 54 -4.68 8.47 7.13
C ARG A 54 -5.32 7.48 6.16
N TRP A 55 -4.60 6.44 5.74
CA TRP A 55 -5.21 5.36 4.96
C TRP A 55 -6.33 4.65 5.72
N GLY A 56 -6.17 4.46 7.04
CA GLY A 56 -7.22 3.90 7.89
C GLY A 56 -8.46 4.80 7.97
N GLU A 57 -8.28 6.13 8.05
CA GLU A 57 -9.40 7.10 7.99
C GLU A 57 -10.13 7.08 6.65
N PHE A 58 -9.37 7.00 5.56
CA PHE A 58 -9.92 6.86 4.21
C PHE A 58 -10.76 5.57 4.10
N GLN A 59 -10.19 4.42 4.45
CA GLN A 59 -10.89 3.14 4.35
C GLN A 59 -12.12 3.05 5.27
N GLN A 60 -12.12 3.75 6.41
CA GLN A 60 -13.29 3.81 7.31
C GLN A 60 -14.52 4.43 6.64
N ARG A 61 -14.34 5.40 5.73
CA ARG A 61 -15.43 5.97 4.92
C ARG A 61 -15.99 4.98 3.90
N HIS A 62 -15.23 3.94 3.57
CA HIS A 62 -15.56 2.93 2.57
C HIS A 62 -15.89 1.56 3.20
N GLY A 63 -16.46 1.57 4.41
CA GLY A 63 -17.06 0.39 5.04
C GLY A 63 -16.07 -0.51 5.78
N TRP A 64 -14.83 -0.05 5.98
CA TRP A 64 -13.87 -0.70 6.87
C TRP A 64 -13.93 -0.09 8.27
N THR A 65 -13.35 -0.80 9.22
CA THR A 65 -13.11 -0.34 10.58
C THR A 65 -11.63 -0.53 10.86
N ALA A 66 -10.90 0.57 11.02
CA ALA A 66 -9.47 0.50 11.29
C ALA A 66 -9.23 0.16 12.77
N ARG A 67 -8.35 -0.81 13.02
CA ARG A 67 -7.89 -1.21 14.35
C ARG A 67 -6.38 -1.23 14.35
N ARG A 68 -5.77 -0.47 15.26
CA ARG A 68 -4.32 -0.24 15.27
C ARG A 68 -3.71 -0.95 16.47
N ILE A 69 -2.76 -1.83 16.20
CA ILE A 69 -2.07 -2.63 17.19
C ILE A 69 -0.59 -2.23 17.15
N GLN A 70 -0.06 -1.91 18.33
CA GLN A 70 1.38 -1.73 18.52
C GLN A 70 1.84 -2.59 19.71
N VAL A 71 2.90 -3.36 19.48
CA VAL A 71 3.62 -4.10 20.50
C VAL A 71 5.08 -3.64 20.52
N SER A 72 5.63 -3.46 21.71
CA SER A 72 7.01 -3.03 21.91
C SER A 72 7.60 -3.76 23.11
N ASP A 73 8.85 -4.20 23.00
CA ASP A 73 9.64 -4.78 24.09
C ASP A 73 11.14 -4.44 23.90
N SER A 74 12.04 -5.15 24.59
CA SER A 74 13.49 -4.98 24.41
C SER A 74 14.02 -5.50 23.07
N ALA A 75 13.32 -6.42 22.41
CA ALA A 75 13.69 -7.02 21.13
C ALA A 75 13.24 -6.16 19.94
N GLY A 76 12.22 -5.30 20.10
CA GLY A 76 11.82 -4.40 19.03
C GLY A 76 10.46 -3.72 19.17
N THR A 77 9.88 -3.38 18.02
CA THR A 77 8.53 -2.83 17.88
C THR A 77 7.87 -3.35 16.62
N ALA A 78 6.62 -3.77 16.73
CA ALA A 78 5.79 -4.20 15.62
C ALA A 78 4.44 -3.49 15.63
N MET A 79 3.99 -3.10 14.44
CA MET A 79 2.78 -2.33 14.22
C MET A 79 1.93 -2.93 13.11
N ALA A 80 0.63 -2.99 13.33
CA ALA A 80 -0.35 -3.34 12.31
C ALA A 80 -1.60 -2.47 12.40
N GLN A 81 -1.96 -1.87 11.27
CA GLN A 81 -3.31 -1.40 11.00
C GLN A 81 -4.10 -2.54 10.36
N VAL A 82 -5.03 -3.08 11.13
CA VAL A 82 -5.96 -4.12 10.74
C VAL A 82 -7.26 -3.47 10.28
N LEU A 83 -7.60 -3.62 9.01
CA LEU A 83 -8.87 -3.19 8.45
C LEU A 83 -9.89 -4.32 8.63
N VAL A 84 -10.96 -4.06 9.38
CA VAL A 84 -12.01 -5.05 9.66
C VAL A 84 -13.29 -4.65 8.93
N ARG A 85 -13.89 -5.57 8.18
CA ARG A 85 -15.18 -5.37 7.50
C ARG A 85 -16.20 -6.33 8.07
N PHE A 86 -17.30 -5.79 8.59
CA PHE A 86 -18.38 -6.58 9.20
C PHE A 86 -19.45 -6.95 8.18
N GLN A 87 -19.93 -8.18 8.27
CA GLN A 87 -21.05 -8.71 7.50
C GLN A 87 -22.02 -9.38 8.50
N GLY A 88 -22.94 -8.60 9.06
CA GLY A 88 -23.77 -9.03 10.18
C GLY A 88 -22.91 -9.34 11.42
N PRO A 89 -23.06 -10.50 12.07
CA PRO A 89 -22.32 -10.84 13.29
C PRO A 89 -20.90 -11.34 13.04
N LEU A 90 -20.47 -11.49 11.79
CA LEU A 90 -19.14 -11.99 11.40
C LEU A 90 -18.34 -10.87 10.74
N SER A 91 -17.02 -11.01 10.70
CA SER A 91 -16.15 -10.07 9.99
C SER A 91 -15.02 -10.74 9.22
N VAL A 92 -14.42 -9.99 8.29
CA VAL A 92 -13.14 -10.31 7.68
C VAL A 92 -12.14 -9.23 8.04
N ALA A 93 -10.86 -9.59 8.19
CA ALA A 93 -9.80 -8.65 8.49
C ALA A 93 -8.73 -8.67 7.40
N TYR A 94 -8.10 -7.52 7.18
CA TYR A 94 -7.04 -7.35 6.19
C TYR A 94 -5.93 -6.44 6.74
N ILE A 95 -4.68 -6.87 6.57
CA ILE A 95 -3.48 -6.09 6.90
C ILE A 95 -2.73 -5.82 5.58
N PRO A 96 -3.04 -4.71 4.88
CA PRO A 96 -2.42 -4.38 3.59
C PRO A 96 -0.98 -3.90 3.76
N ARG A 97 -0.04 -4.53 3.05
CA ARG A 97 1.40 -4.18 3.07
C ARG A 97 1.95 -4.02 4.48
N GLY A 98 1.54 -4.93 5.36
CA GLY A 98 1.92 -4.96 6.77
C GLY A 98 1.91 -6.40 7.31
N PRO A 99 2.37 -6.59 8.54
CA PRO A 99 2.76 -5.55 9.51
C PRO A 99 4.11 -4.89 9.20
N ALA A 100 4.43 -3.83 9.94
CA ALA A 100 5.77 -3.25 9.98
C ALA A 100 6.46 -3.71 11.27
N ILE A 101 7.67 -4.26 11.16
CA ILE A 101 8.44 -4.82 12.27
C ILE A 101 9.85 -4.22 12.25
N PHE A 102 10.30 -3.73 13.39
CA PHE A 102 11.69 -3.32 13.64
C PHE A 102 12.23 -4.07 14.85
N GLY A 103 13.46 -4.59 14.76
CA GLY A 103 14.05 -5.45 15.77
C GLY A 103 14.01 -6.92 15.35
N ASP A 104 13.99 -7.84 16.32
CA ASP A 104 13.98 -9.29 16.07
C ASP A 104 12.57 -9.77 15.65
N PRO A 105 12.34 -10.17 14.39
CA PRO A 105 11.03 -10.62 13.96
C PRO A 105 10.60 -11.95 14.60
N GLU A 106 11.53 -12.82 15.04
CA GLU A 106 11.20 -14.09 15.70
C GLU A 106 10.48 -13.86 17.05
N VAL A 107 10.77 -12.73 17.70
CA VAL A 107 10.10 -12.31 18.94
C VAL A 107 8.88 -11.44 18.64
N MET A 108 9.05 -10.45 17.76
CA MET A 108 8.04 -9.43 17.56
C MET A 108 6.81 -9.91 16.79
N TRP A 109 6.99 -10.82 15.82
CA TRP A 109 5.89 -11.33 15.01
C TRP A 109 4.90 -12.16 15.83
N PRO A 110 5.30 -13.17 16.63
CA PRO A 110 4.37 -13.90 17.50
C PRO A 110 3.62 -12.99 18.48
N MET A 111 4.31 -12.03 19.09
CA MET A 111 3.67 -11.06 20.01
C MET A 111 2.59 -10.23 19.32
N LEU A 112 2.86 -9.77 18.10
CA LEU A 112 1.86 -9.04 17.32
C LEU A 112 0.70 -9.96 16.91
N LEU A 113 1.01 -11.17 16.45
CA LEU A 113 0.03 -12.14 15.97
C LEU A 113 -0.96 -12.53 17.06
N GLU A 114 -0.51 -12.70 18.31
CA GLU A 114 -1.38 -12.94 19.47
C GLU A 114 -2.41 -11.80 19.64
N ARG A 115 -1.99 -10.55 19.46
CA ARG A 115 -2.89 -9.40 19.54
C ARG A 115 -3.85 -9.33 18.36
N VAL A 116 -3.41 -9.68 17.15
CA VAL A 116 -4.27 -9.81 15.97
C VAL A 116 -5.33 -10.89 16.20
N ASP A 117 -4.98 -12.01 16.82
CA ASP A 117 -5.91 -13.08 17.15
C ASP A 117 -6.92 -12.68 18.22
N ALA A 118 -6.46 -11.99 19.26
CA ALA A 118 -7.34 -11.46 20.29
C ALA A 118 -8.36 -10.49 19.67
N LEU A 119 -7.94 -9.64 18.74
CA LEU A 119 -8.82 -8.75 17.98
C LEU A 119 -9.79 -9.56 17.11
N ALA A 120 -9.31 -10.57 16.40
CA ALA A 120 -10.13 -11.42 15.54
C ALA A 120 -11.24 -12.14 16.33
N ARG A 121 -10.91 -12.71 17.50
CA ARG A 121 -11.90 -13.35 18.39
C ARG A 121 -12.95 -12.37 18.89
N ARG A 122 -12.54 -11.16 19.29
CA ARG A 122 -13.47 -10.09 19.75
C ARG A 122 -14.44 -9.66 18.65
N ASN A 123 -13.97 -9.58 17.41
CA ASN A 123 -14.77 -9.12 16.28
C ASN A 123 -15.52 -10.25 15.55
N ARG A 124 -15.37 -11.51 15.98
CA ARG A 124 -15.89 -12.69 15.26
C ARG A 124 -15.37 -12.75 13.82
N THR A 125 -14.10 -12.43 13.64
CA THR A 125 -13.42 -12.46 12.35
C THR A 125 -13.25 -13.90 11.90
N ILE A 126 -13.70 -14.24 10.70
CA ILE A 126 -13.57 -15.59 10.13
C ILE A 126 -12.16 -15.84 9.56
N MET A 127 -11.54 -14.82 8.97
CA MET A 127 -10.20 -14.86 8.42
C MET A 127 -9.53 -13.48 8.45
N THR A 128 -8.22 -13.49 8.64
CA THR A 128 -7.35 -12.32 8.47
C THR A 128 -6.44 -12.57 7.27
N LEU A 129 -6.55 -11.73 6.24
CA LEU A 129 -5.57 -11.69 5.14
C LEU A 129 -4.42 -10.77 5.57
N ILE A 130 -3.20 -11.27 5.51
CA ILE A 130 -1.98 -10.54 5.89
C ILE A 130 -1.09 -10.50 4.67
N GLU A 131 -0.78 -9.30 4.20
CA GLU A 131 0.02 -9.08 3.02
C GLU A 131 1.24 -8.27 3.43
N PRO A 132 2.39 -8.90 3.72
CA PRO A 132 3.58 -8.18 4.14
C PRO A 132 4.09 -7.23 3.05
N ASN A 133 4.79 -6.17 3.46
CA ASN A 133 5.48 -5.29 2.50
C ASN A 133 6.79 -5.92 1.98
N ASP A 134 7.43 -6.75 2.81
CA ASP A 134 8.70 -7.42 2.57
C ASP A 134 8.72 -8.82 3.23
N ASP A 135 9.62 -9.69 2.77
CA ASP A 135 9.76 -11.08 3.25
C ASP A 135 10.35 -11.16 4.67
N SER A 136 11.01 -10.10 5.16
CA SER A 136 11.74 -10.14 6.43
C SER A 136 10.82 -10.26 7.65
N VAL A 137 9.53 -9.98 7.45
CA VAL A 137 8.47 -10.10 8.46
C VAL A 137 8.09 -11.55 8.75
N LEU A 138 8.36 -12.49 7.84
CA LEU A 138 7.91 -13.88 7.96
C LEU A 138 9.01 -14.77 8.53
N THR A 139 9.15 -14.78 9.85
CA THR A 139 9.98 -15.76 10.55
C THR A 139 9.20 -17.04 10.85
N GLY A 140 9.77 -18.19 10.48
CA GLY A 140 9.19 -19.52 10.69
C GLY A 140 8.62 -20.17 9.42
N THR A 141 8.23 -21.43 9.53
CA THR A 141 7.51 -22.13 8.47
C THR A 141 6.04 -21.72 8.47
N LEU A 142 5.33 -21.80 7.33
CA LEU A 142 3.87 -21.62 7.26
C LEU A 142 3.11 -22.50 8.28
N ALA A 143 3.73 -23.59 8.73
CA ALA A 143 3.20 -24.47 9.76
C ALA A 143 3.22 -23.82 11.16
N ASP A 144 4.23 -23.01 11.48
CA ASP A 144 4.38 -22.30 12.76
C ASP A 144 3.35 -21.17 12.93
N VAL A 145 2.85 -20.65 11.81
CA VAL A 145 1.78 -19.64 11.83
C VAL A 145 0.42 -20.27 12.16
N GLY A 146 0.21 -21.59 12.04
CA GLY A 146 -1.04 -22.25 12.45
C GLY A 146 -2.29 -21.83 11.65
N ALA A 147 -2.92 -22.79 10.96
CA ALA A 147 -4.07 -22.55 10.06
C ALA A 147 -3.85 -21.44 9.00
N ALA A 148 -2.59 -21.20 8.63
CA ALA A 148 -2.20 -20.31 7.56
C ALA A 148 -2.15 -21.07 6.23
N ARG A 149 -2.71 -20.48 5.17
CA ARG A 149 -2.44 -20.91 3.80
C ARG A 149 -1.85 -19.76 3.01
N ARG A 150 -1.04 -20.11 2.00
CA ARG A 150 -0.76 -19.19 0.91
C ARG A 150 -2.09 -18.72 0.32
N ALA A 151 -2.30 -17.43 0.29
CA ALA A 151 -3.42 -16.87 -0.45
C ALA A 151 -3.01 -16.77 -1.93
N ASP A 152 -3.87 -17.23 -2.83
CA ASP A 152 -3.72 -16.97 -4.27
C ASP A 152 -4.15 -15.53 -4.62
N ARG A 153 -4.57 -14.74 -3.62
CA ARG A 153 -5.12 -13.39 -3.77
C ARG A 153 -4.50 -12.45 -2.75
N GLY A 154 -4.04 -11.31 -3.23
CA GLY A 154 -3.42 -10.19 -2.53
C GLY A 154 -3.20 -9.06 -3.54
N GLN A 155 -2.65 -7.92 -3.12
CA GLN A 155 -2.29 -6.87 -4.07
C GLN A 155 -1.31 -7.36 -5.13
N SER A 156 -1.36 -6.71 -6.28
CA SER A 156 -0.49 -6.96 -7.43
C SER A 156 0.98 -7.07 -7.00
N CYS A 157 1.57 -8.16 -7.47
CA CYS A 157 2.93 -8.54 -7.18
C CYS A 157 3.42 -9.39 -8.36
N PRO A 158 4.56 -9.07 -8.99
CA PRO A 158 5.63 -8.16 -8.53
C PRO A 158 5.27 -6.66 -8.57
N ARG A 159 6.19 -5.78 -8.14
CA ARG A 159 6.07 -4.32 -8.24
C ARG A 159 7.40 -3.70 -8.65
N VAL A 160 7.39 -2.50 -9.22
CA VAL A 160 8.61 -1.80 -9.64
C VAL A 160 8.86 -0.62 -8.70
N ARG A 161 10.03 -0.63 -8.03
CA ARG A 161 10.49 0.44 -7.13
C ARG A 161 11.64 1.19 -7.79
N ILE A 162 11.50 2.49 -7.97
CA ILE A 162 12.48 3.34 -8.66
C ILE A 162 13.15 4.25 -7.62
N PRO A 163 14.48 4.16 -7.45
CA PRO A 163 15.23 5.17 -6.70
C PRO A 163 15.08 6.54 -7.35
N LEU A 164 14.61 7.53 -6.59
CA LEU A 164 14.40 8.89 -7.08
C LEU A 164 15.72 9.67 -7.03
N LEU A 165 16.42 9.71 -8.17
CA LEU A 165 17.67 10.45 -8.40
C LEU A 165 17.39 11.69 -9.26
N ASP A 166 18.40 12.30 -9.85
CA ASP A 166 18.22 13.34 -10.88
C ASP A 166 17.57 12.79 -12.17
N ASP A 167 17.05 13.69 -12.99
CA ASP A 167 16.28 13.34 -14.19
C ASP A 167 17.14 12.57 -15.19
N GLU A 168 18.37 13.01 -15.40
CA GLU A 168 19.33 12.39 -16.30
C GLU A 168 19.60 10.94 -15.89
N THR A 169 19.89 10.70 -14.61
CA THR A 169 20.14 9.37 -14.08
C THR A 169 18.90 8.47 -14.15
N ILE A 170 17.71 9.00 -13.86
CA ILE A 170 16.46 8.23 -14.02
C ILE A 170 16.28 7.83 -15.49
N LEU A 171 16.48 8.75 -16.43
CA LEU A 171 16.38 8.48 -17.87
C LEU A 171 17.39 7.42 -18.32
N GLU A 172 18.65 7.52 -17.91
CA GLU A 172 19.69 6.53 -18.23
C GLU A 172 19.32 5.11 -17.79
N ARG A 173 18.67 4.98 -16.63
CA ARG A 173 18.20 3.68 -16.10
C ARG A 173 16.99 3.13 -16.85
N MET A 174 16.14 3.97 -17.43
CA MET A 174 15.00 3.51 -18.21
C MET A 174 15.42 2.61 -19.38
N HIS A 175 14.52 1.73 -19.82
CA HIS A 175 14.72 0.99 -21.06
C HIS A 175 14.69 1.95 -22.27
N GLN A 176 15.41 1.59 -23.34
CA GLN A 176 15.52 2.42 -24.54
C GLN A 176 14.14 2.78 -25.14
N GLU A 177 13.20 1.82 -25.18
CA GLU A 177 11.85 2.06 -25.71
C GLU A 177 11.05 3.02 -24.81
N THR A 178 11.20 2.94 -23.49
CA THR A 178 10.55 3.86 -22.54
C THR A 178 11.06 5.28 -22.71
N ARG A 179 12.39 5.45 -22.77
CA ARG A 179 13.00 6.76 -23.07
C ARG A 179 12.51 7.32 -24.40
N HIS A 180 12.48 6.47 -25.44
CA HIS A 180 12.00 6.87 -26.75
C HIS A 180 10.52 7.28 -26.71
N ASN A 181 9.66 6.55 -25.99
CA ASN A 181 8.25 6.90 -25.84
C ASN A 181 8.05 8.20 -25.07
N LEU A 182 8.90 8.49 -24.08
CA LEU A 182 8.88 9.76 -23.35
C LEU A 182 9.21 10.95 -24.27
N ASP A 183 10.31 10.85 -25.02
CA ASP A 183 10.71 11.85 -26.03
C ASP A 183 9.64 11.98 -27.13
N LEU A 184 9.06 10.87 -27.59
CA LEU A 184 7.98 10.87 -28.57
C LEU A 184 6.72 11.57 -28.06
N ALA A 185 6.33 11.36 -26.80
CA ALA A 185 5.19 12.06 -26.20
C ALA A 185 5.41 13.58 -26.21
N GLN A 186 6.61 14.04 -25.83
CA GLN A 186 6.97 15.45 -25.85
C GLN A 186 6.99 16.02 -27.28
N ARG A 187 7.58 15.31 -28.25
CA ARG A 187 7.61 15.73 -29.67
C ARG A 187 6.22 15.82 -30.28
N ARG A 188 5.29 14.98 -29.84
CA ARG A 188 3.88 15.02 -30.23
C ARG A 188 3.07 16.07 -29.47
N GLY A 189 3.73 16.99 -28.76
CA GLY A 189 3.08 18.12 -28.11
C GLY A 189 2.29 17.76 -26.85
N VAL A 190 2.47 16.56 -26.28
CA VAL A 190 1.80 16.19 -25.04
C VAL A 190 2.31 17.06 -23.90
N LYS A 191 1.39 17.65 -23.14
CA LYS A 191 1.69 18.51 -21.99
C LYS A 191 1.12 17.89 -20.72
N ALA A 192 1.99 17.54 -19.79
CA ALA A 192 1.63 17.09 -18.46
C ALA A 192 1.65 18.24 -17.45
N GLY A 193 0.79 18.18 -16.45
CA GLY A 193 0.74 19.18 -15.39
C GLY A 193 -0.03 18.73 -14.15
N ARG A 194 0.19 19.45 -13.05
CA ARG A 194 -0.52 19.27 -11.77
C ARG A 194 -1.83 20.03 -11.80
N TYR A 195 -2.88 19.43 -11.25
CA TYR A 195 -4.19 20.04 -11.18
C TYR A 195 -4.73 19.98 -9.75
N PRO A 196 -5.39 21.05 -9.26
CA PRO A 196 -6.07 20.99 -7.99
C PRO A 196 -7.20 19.95 -8.06
N ALA A 197 -7.43 19.26 -6.94
CA ALA A 197 -8.49 18.27 -6.81
C ALA A 197 -9.87 18.93 -6.67
N GLY A 198 -10.27 19.76 -7.64
CA GLY A 198 -11.62 20.30 -7.73
C GLY A 198 -12.59 19.32 -8.40
N GLN A 199 -13.89 19.54 -8.21
CA GLN A 199 -14.97 18.68 -8.73
C GLN A 199 -14.78 18.29 -10.21
N LEU A 200 -14.56 19.27 -11.09
CA LEU A 200 -14.38 19.03 -12.53
C LEU A 200 -13.14 18.18 -12.85
N ALA A 201 -12.07 18.34 -12.09
CA ALA A 201 -10.85 17.56 -12.25
C ALA A 201 -11.08 16.11 -11.81
N ILE A 202 -11.79 15.90 -10.71
CA ILE A 202 -12.13 14.56 -10.21
C ILE A 202 -13.06 13.83 -11.18
N GLU A 203 -14.05 14.52 -11.74
CA GLU A 203 -14.92 13.98 -12.80
C GLU A 203 -14.14 13.63 -14.08
N ALA A 204 -13.14 14.44 -14.45
CA ALA A 204 -12.27 14.15 -15.57
C ALA A 204 -11.38 12.91 -15.33
N LEU A 205 -10.80 12.78 -14.13
CA LEU A 205 -10.07 11.59 -13.69
C LEU A 205 -10.98 10.36 -13.81
N TYR A 206 -12.19 10.42 -13.25
CA TYR A 206 -13.11 9.29 -13.25
C TYR A 206 -13.50 8.86 -14.66
N ARG A 207 -13.72 9.81 -15.59
CA ARG A 207 -14.01 9.49 -17.00
C ARG A 207 -12.85 8.75 -17.68
N LEU A 208 -11.61 9.21 -17.50
CA LEU A 208 -10.43 8.53 -18.06
C LEU A 208 -10.20 7.16 -17.44
N MET A 209 -10.44 7.03 -16.14
CA MET A 209 -10.42 5.74 -15.44
C MET A 209 -11.48 4.79 -16.00
N ALA A 210 -12.70 5.29 -16.28
CA ALA A 210 -13.80 4.48 -16.83
C ALA A 210 -13.50 3.98 -18.25
N GLU A 211 -12.96 4.84 -19.11
CA GLU A 211 -12.51 4.43 -20.45
C GLU A 211 -11.40 3.38 -20.38
N SER A 212 -10.46 3.55 -19.44
CA SER A 212 -9.38 2.57 -19.21
C SER A 212 -9.90 1.25 -18.66
N ALA A 213 -10.87 1.30 -17.74
CA ALA A 213 -11.48 0.14 -17.13
C ALA A 213 -12.26 -0.69 -18.14
N ASP A 214 -13.03 -0.03 -19.01
CA ASP A 214 -13.77 -0.66 -20.10
C ASP A 214 -12.82 -1.35 -21.09
N ARG A 215 -11.74 -0.67 -21.48
CA ARG A 215 -10.74 -1.19 -22.43
C ARG A 215 -9.91 -2.35 -21.87
N ASN A 216 -9.59 -2.33 -20.58
CA ASN A 216 -8.68 -3.29 -19.94
C ASN A 216 -9.38 -4.29 -19.01
N GLY A 217 -10.71 -4.25 -18.89
CA GLY A 217 -11.50 -5.25 -18.17
C GLY A 217 -11.41 -5.23 -16.64
N PHE A 218 -11.15 -4.07 -16.01
CA PHE A 218 -11.08 -3.96 -14.54
C PHE A 218 -12.24 -3.19 -13.91
N GLY A 219 -12.49 -3.41 -12.61
CA GLY A 219 -13.55 -2.71 -11.88
C GLY A 219 -13.12 -1.35 -11.35
N LEU A 220 -14.04 -0.38 -11.35
CA LEU A 220 -13.85 0.91 -10.71
C LEU A 220 -14.50 0.99 -9.33
N HIS A 221 -13.94 1.83 -8.46
CA HIS A 221 -14.65 2.34 -7.30
C HIS A 221 -15.61 3.47 -7.71
N SER A 222 -16.46 3.93 -6.79
CA SER A 222 -17.34 5.08 -7.07
C SER A 222 -16.55 6.38 -7.27
N LEU A 223 -17.15 7.37 -7.93
CA LEU A 223 -16.58 8.72 -8.04
C LEU A 223 -16.16 9.27 -6.67
N GLY A 224 -17.04 9.13 -5.67
CA GLY A 224 -16.80 9.59 -4.30
C GLY A 224 -15.58 8.93 -3.63
N TYR A 225 -15.16 7.72 -4.04
CA TYR A 225 -13.94 7.09 -3.54
C TYR A 225 -12.69 7.86 -3.97
N TYR A 226 -12.63 8.31 -5.22
CA TYR A 226 -11.50 9.10 -5.73
C TYR A 226 -11.48 10.51 -5.15
N GLU A 227 -12.66 11.12 -5.00
CA GLU A 227 -12.83 12.40 -4.30
C GLU A 227 -12.36 12.33 -2.85
N ASP A 228 -12.87 11.36 -2.08
CA ASP A 228 -12.49 11.15 -0.68
C ASP A 228 -10.98 10.89 -0.56
N PHE A 229 -10.38 10.16 -1.50
CA PHE A 229 -8.93 9.92 -1.49
C PHE A 229 -8.14 11.22 -1.64
N LEU A 230 -8.42 12.01 -2.69
CA LEU A 230 -7.71 13.25 -2.96
C LEU A 230 -7.90 14.27 -1.84
N HIS A 231 -9.11 14.38 -1.27
CA HIS A 231 -9.37 15.25 -0.13
C HIS A 231 -8.70 14.76 1.16
N THR A 232 -8.67 13.45 1.40
CA THR A 232 -8.08 12.89 2.62
C THR A 232 -6.56 13.02 2.62
N PHE A 233 -5.92 12.82 1.46
CA PHE A 233 -4.46 12.93 1.31
C PHE A 233 -3.96 14.36 1.08
N GLY A 234 -4.78 15.26 0.52
CA GLY A 234 -4.43 16.67 0.37
C GLY A 234 -3.06 16.84 -0.31
N ASP A 235 -2.17 17.63 0.31
CA ASP A 235 -0.81 17.90 -0.20
C ASP A 235 0.11 16.66 -0.23
N ASP A 236 -0.29 15.57 0.42
CA ASP A 236 0.40 14.28 0.33
C ASP A 236 -0.05 13.44 -0.88
N ALA A 237 -0.93 13.97 -1.74
CA ALA A 237 -1.27 13.40 -3.03
C ALA A 237 -1.23 14.46 -4.15
N VAL A 238 -1.00 14.00 -5.37
CA VAL A 238 -1.02 14.82 -6.58
C VAL A 238 -1.94 14.21 -7.62
N LEU A 239 -2.75 15.05 -8.25
CA LEU A 239 -3.50 14.74 -9.46
C LEU A 239 -2.77 15.36 -10.66
N LEU A 240 -2.36 14.50 -11.59
CA LEU A 240 -1.70 14.89 -12.82
C LEU A 240 -2.59 14.58 -14.01
N PHE A 241 -2.64 15.49 -14.98
CA PHE A 241 -3.21 15.22 -16.30
C PHE A 241 -2.20 15.48 -17.39
N ALA A 242 -2.26 14.65 -18.42
CA ALA A 242 -1.63 14.90 -19.70
C ALA A 242 -2.68 15.29 -20.74
N LYS A 243 -2.41 16.36 -21.47
CA LYS A 243 -3.19 16.81 -22.62
C LYS A 243 -2.42 16.53 -23.90
N ALA A 244 -3.10 16.07 -24.95
CA ALA A 244 -2.54 15.97 -26.29
C ALA A 244 -2.32 17.38 -26.90
N ASP A 245 -1.72 17.44 -28.09
CA ASP A 245 -1.44 18.67 -28.82
C ASP A 245 -2.71 19.46 -29.18
N ASP A 246 -3.80 18.75 -29.47
CA ASP A 246 -5.14 19.32 -29.70
C ASP A 246 -5.84 19.83 -28.42
N GLY A 247 -5.22 19.63 -27.25
CA GLY A 247 -5.73 20.04 -25.94
C GLY A 247 -6.66 19.03 -25.27
N ALA A 248 -6.98 17.90 -25.91
CA ALA A 248 -7.80 16.84 -25.34
C ALA A 248 -7.09 16.17 -24.15
N LEU A 249 -7.85 15.79 -23.11
CA LEU A 249 -7.32 15.03 -22.00
C LEU A 249 -6.96 13.61 -22.45
N ALA A 250 -5.68 13.28 -22.35
CA ALA A 250 -5.09 12.05 -22.83
C ALA A 250 -4.90 11.01 -21.72
N ALA A 251 -4.48 11.46 -20.53
CA ALA A 251 -4.30 10.58 -19.39
C ALA A 251 -4.40 11.32 -18.06
N ALA A 252 -4.66 10.58 -16.99
CA ALA A 252 -4.70 11.03 -15.62
C ALA A 252 -3.92 10.06 -14.71
N LEU A 253 -3.27 10.60 -13.69
CA LEU A 253 -2.51 9.84 -12.71
C LEU A 253 -2.68 10.48 -11.33
N VAL A 254 -2.94 9.65 -10.33
CA VAL A 254 -2.93 10.03 -8.93
C VAL A 254 -1.81 9.29 -8.23
N THR A 255 -0.93 10.06 -7.59
CA THR A 255 0.20 9.55 -6.81
C THR A 255 0.08 10.09 -5.38
N ALA A 256 0.38 9.27 -4.38
CA ALA A 256 0.42 9.68 -2.99
C ALA A 256 1.75 9.35 -2.34
N ARG A 257 2.15 10.12 -1.32
CA ARG A 257 3.40 9.90 -0.58
C ARG A 257 3.16 9.54 0.88
N PHE A 258 4.10 8.79 1.43
CA PHE A 258 4.22 8.53 2.86
C PHE A 258 5.69 8.33 3.24
N GLY A 259 6.18 9.14 4.16
CA GLY A 259 7.59 9.09 4.56
C GLY A 259 8.52 9.38 3.37
N ASN A 260 9.42 8.42 3.08
CA ASN A 260 10.41 8.51 2.01
C ASN A 260 9.94 7.93 0.66
N GLU A 261 8.68 7.48 0.57
CA GLU A 261 8.16 6.77 -0.59
C GLU A 261 6.93 7.47 -1.17
N ALA A 262 6.87 7.56 -2.50
CA ALA A 262 5.67 7.90 -3.25
C ALA A 262 5.19 6.69 -4.04
N ILE A 263 3.87 6.55 -4.19
CA ILE A 263 3.22 5.37 -4.74
C ILE A 263 2.20 5.82 -5.77
N THR A 264 2.23 5.21 -6.95
CA THR A 264 1.15 5.34 -7.94
C THR A 264 -0.12 4.72 -7.38
N MET A 265 -1.21 5.48 -7.26
CA MET A 265 -2.46 5.00 -6.67
C MET A 265 -3.51 4.65 -7.72
N PHE A 266 -3.79 5.60 -8.62
CA PHE A 266 -4.81 5.45 -9.67
C PHE A 266 -4.26 6.02 -10.97
N GLY A 267 -4.60 5.41 -12.10
CA GLY A 267 -4.19 5.92 -13.40
C GLY A 267 -5.09 5.42 -14.51
N GLY A 268 -5.38 6.30 -15.46
CA GLY A 268 -6.21 5.99 -16.63
C GLY A 268 -5.81 6.83 -17.82
N SER A 269 -5.96 6.28 -19.01
CA SER A 269 -5.70 6.90 -20.30
C SER A 269 -6.84 6.66 -21.28
N SER A 270 -7.07 7.66 -22.13
CA SER A 270 -7.93 7.49 -23.30
C SER A 270 -7.19 6.71 -24.40
N ALA A 271 -7.94 6.15 -25.35
CA ALA A 271 -7.33 5.51 -26.52
C ALA A 271 -6.43 6.48 -27.30
N HIS A 272 -6.84 7.75 -27.37
CA HIS A 272 -6.03 8.82 -27.94
C HIS A 272 -4.73 9.03 -27.15
N GLY A 273 -4.79 9.01 -25.81
CA GLY A 273 -3.61 9.13 -24.95
C GLY A 273 -2.63 7.95 -25.03
N ASP A 274 -3.14 6.72 -25.20
CA ASP A 274 -2.29 5.54 -25.44
C ASP A 274 -1.53 5.66 -26.77
N GLY A 275 -2.22 6.17 -27.79
CA GLY A 275 -1.61 6.50 -29.09
C GLY A 275 -0.49 7.53 -28.95
N HIS A 276 -0.63 8.49 -28.04
CA HIS A 276 0.32 9.58 -27.79
C HIS A 276 1.36 9.30 -26.70
N ARG A 277 1.36 8.10 -26.10
CA ARG A 277 2.25 7.72 -24.99
C ARG A 277 2.16 8.64 -23.77
N ALA A 278 0.99 9.26 -23.56
CA ALA A 278 0.78 10.26 -22.52
C ALA A 278 1.02 9.72 -21.09
N ALA A 279 0.75 8.44 -20.85
CA ALA A 279 0.99 7.79 -19.57
C ALA A 279 2.48 7.74 -19.18
N VAL A 280 3.40 7.60 -20.15
CA VAL A 280 4.86 7.58 -19.86
C VAL A 280 5.30 8.93 -19.29
N LEU A 281 4.84 10.02 -19.92
CA LEU A 281 5.14 11.37 -19.47
C LEU A 281 4.54 11.66 -18.08
N LEU A 282 3.32 11.21 -17.81
CA LEU A 282 2.70 11.37 -16.49
C LEU A 282 3.49 10.68 -15.38
N GLN A 283 3.96 9.46 -15.61
CA GLN A 283 4.76 8.75 -14.61
C GLN A 283 6.08 9.48 -14.33
N PHE A 284 6.73 10.00 -15.36
CA PHE A 284 7.95 10.80 -15.18
C PHE A 284 7.70 12.10 -14.40
N GLU A 285 6.59 12.81 -14.68
CA GLU A 285 6.20 13.98 -13.90
C GLU A 285 5.82 13.64 -12.45
N ALA A 286 5.24 12.46 -12.20
CA ALA A 286 4.97 11.99 -10.85
C ALA A 286 6.25 11.69 -10.07
N MET A 287 7.28 11.14 -10.73
CA MET A 287 8.61 10.95 -10.13
C MET A 287 9.25 12.29 -9.75
N ARG A 288 9.15 13.31 -10.63
CA ARG A 288 9.61 14.67 -10.34
C ARG A 288 8.90 15.27 -9.14
N TRP A 289 7.57 15.18 -9.09
CA TRP A 289 6.78 15.61 -7.94
C TRP A 289 7.20 14.88 -6.66
N ALA A 290 7.35 13.56 -6.70
CA ALA A 290 7.74 12.78 -5.55
C ALA A 290 9.11 13.21 -4.99
N ARG A 291 10.08 13.50 -5.87
CA ARG A 291 11.39 14.03 -5.49
C ARG A 291 11.30 15.43 -4.88
N GLU A 292 10.49 16.33 -5.45
CA GLU A 292 10.22 17.65 -4.86
C GLU A 292 9.61 17.56 -3.45
N MET A 293 8.79 16.53 -3.21
CA MET A 293 8.22 16.26 -1.90
C MET A 293 9.19 15.53 -0.94
N GLY A 294 10.45 15.35 -1.33
CA GLY A 294 11.50 14.73 -0.50
C GLY A 294 11.48 13.21 -0.45
N CYS A 295 10.77 12.54 -1.37
CA CYS A 295 10.79 11.08 -1.45
C CYS A 295 12.07 10.59 -2.15
N GLY A 296 12.67 9.52 -1.64
CA GLY A 296 13.80 8.83 -2.23
C GLY A 296 13.43 7.60 -3.06
N THR A 297 12.16 7.15 -3.01
CA THR A 297 11.68 6.01 -3.80
C THR A 297 10.29 6.25 -4.38
N TYR A 298 10.07 5.76 -5.60
CA TYR A 298 8.79 5.76 -6.28
C TYR A 298 8.34 4.32 -6.58
N ASP A 299 7.18 3.93 -6.07
CA ASP A 299 6.59 2.61 -6.24
C ASP A 299 5.46 2.68 -7.28
N LEU A 300 5.59 1.91 -8.37
CA LEU A 300 4.57 1.80 -9.41
C LEU A 300 3.39 0.87 -9.00
N ARG A 301 3.44 0.30 -7.79
CA ARG A 301 2.37 -0.42 -7.07
C ARG A 301 1.99 -1.80 -7.61
N GLY A 302 2.30 -2.18 -8.86
CA GLY A 302 2.36 -3.59 -9.23
C GLY A 302 2.22 -3.98 -10.70
N ILE A 303 3.08 -4.91 -11.11
CA ILE A 303 3.07 -5.66 -12.37
C ILE A 303 2.47 -7.05 -12.13
N LEU A 304 1.87 -7.66 -13.16
CA LEU A 304 1.41 -9.05 -13.12
C LEU A 304 2.56 -10.07 -13.34
N ASN A 305 3.64 -9.66 -14.00
CA ASN A 305 4.76 -10.57 -14.31
C ASN A 305 6.11 -9.85 -14.37
N ARG A 306 7.14 -10.46 -13.75
CA ARG A 306 8.53 -9.98 -13.70
C ARG A 306 9.23 -10.01 -15.07
N ASN A 307 8.82 -10.91 -15.96
CA ASN A 307 9.47 -11.16 -17.26
C ASN A 307 8.54 -10.87 -18.44
N SER A 308 7.63 -9.90 -18.33
CA SER A 308 6.77 -9.57 -19.48
C SER A 308 7.60 -8.91 -20.59
N GLU A 309 8.03 -9.72 -21.55
CA GLU A 309 8.33 -9.26 -22.91
C GLU A 309 7.07 -8.58 -23.51
N ARG A 310 7.27 -7.83 -24.60
CA ARG A 310 6.22 -7.09 -25.31
C ARG A 310 4.97 -7.98 -25.45
N PRO A 311 3.79 -7.59 -24.93
CA PRO A 311 2.66 -8.50 -24.87
C PRO A 311 2.06 -8.79 -26.24
N GLY A 312 1.59 -10.03 -26.43
CA GLY A 312 0.43 -10.31 -27.29
C GLY A 312 -0.89 -9.87 -26.61
N THR A 313 -2.03 -10.39 -27.06
CA THR A 313 -3.39 -9.96 -26.68
C THR A 313 -3.84 -10.27 -25.24
N ASP A 314 -2.95 -10.62 -24.32
CA ASP A 314 -3.33 -11.08 -22.98
C ASP A 314 -3.37 -9.96 -21.94
N GLU A 315 -4.43 -9.98 -21.13
CA GLU A 315 -4.76 -8.97 -20.12
C GLU A 315 -3.62 -8.74 -19.11
N GLY A 316 -3.22 -7.47 -18.93
CA GLY A 316 -2.31 -6.98 -17.89
C GLY A 316 -0.80 -7.26 -18.03
N ARG A 317 -0.37 -7.99 -19.07
CA ARG A 317 1.06 -8.05 -19.45
C ARG A 317 1.60 -6.70 -19.93
N TRP A 318 0.74 -5.87 -20.53
CA TRP A 318 1.11 -4.53 -21.00
C TRP A 318 1.52 -3.60 -19.87
N LEU A 319 0.76 -3.57 -18.78
CA LEU A 319 1.08 -2.76 -17.61
C LEU A 319 2.42 -3.19 -17.01
N SER A 320 2.64 -4.52 -16.96
CA SER A 320 3.90 -5.10 -16.48
C SER A 320 5.11 -4.65 -17.30
N TRP A 321 4.99 -4.72 -18.63
CA TRP A 321 6.02 -4.27 -19.56
C TRP A 321 6.26 -2.76 -19.47
N PHE A 322 5.19 -1.98 -19.37
CA PHE A 322 5.24 -0.52 -19.24
C PHE A 322 5.99 -0.09 -17.97
N GLU A 323 5.65 -0.66 -16.82
CA GLU A 323 6.27 -0.32 -15.53
C GLU A 323 7.74 -0.78 -15.45
N ASN A 324 8.05 -1.99 -15.93
CA ASN A 324 9.43 -2.48 -16.02
C ASN A 324 10.30 -1.56 -16.88
N GLY A 325 9.70 -0.91 -17.87
CA GLY A 325 10.36 0.04 -18.75
C GLY A 325 11.04 1.21 -18.04
N PHE A 326 10.65 1.56 -16.81
CA PHE A 326 11.23 2.69 -16.08
C PHE A 326 12.55 2.36 -15.35
N GLY A 327 13.06 1.12 -15.44
CA GLY A 327 14.38 0.77 -14.92
C GLY A 327 14.46 0.68 -13.39
N GLY A 328 13.35 0.36 -12.73
CA GLY A 328 13.30 0.15 -11.29
C GLY A 328 13.69 -1.26 -10.85
N GLU A 329 13.87 -1.41 -9.54
CA GLU A 329 14.10 -2.68 -8.87
C GLU A 329 12.77 -3.43 -8.69
N ILE A 330 12.80 -4.75 -8.92
CA ILE A 330 11.63 -5.62 -8.74
C ILE A 330 11.93 -6.55 -7.56
N PRO A 331 11.53 -6.16 -6.32
CA PRO A 331 11.74 -7.00 -5.15
C PRO A 331 10.96 -8.31 -5.26
N THR A 332 11.45 -9.34 -4.56
CA THR A 332 10.75 -10.61 -4.40
C THR A 332 9.36 -10.36 -3.82
N CYS A 333 8.39 -11.13 -4.31
CA CYS A 333 7.03 -11.01 -3.83
C CYS A 333 6.88 -11.64 -2.45
N PRO A 334 6.51 -10.87 -1.41
CA PRO A 334 6.27 -11.45 -0.12
C PRO A 334 5.05 -12.35 -0.13
N LEU A 335 5.14 -13.43 0.65
CA LEU A 335 4.05 -14.38 0.76
C LEU A 335 2.83 -13.75 1.44
N THR A 336 1.70 -13.72 0.73
CA THR A 336 0.41 -13.36 1.36
C THR A 336 -0.12 -14.53 2.17
N ILE A 337 -0.50 -14.26 3.42
CA ILE A 337 -0.95 -15.23 4.41
C ILE A 337 -2.45 -15.08 4.65
N GLU A 338 -3.20 -16.15 4.40
CA GLU A 338 -4.59 -16.29 4.85
C GLU A 338 -4.60 -16.99 6.22
N ARG A 339 -4.81 -16.23 7.29
CA ARG A 339 -4.97 -16.76 8.65
C ARG A 339 -6.43 -17.06 8.93
N ARG A 340 -6.78 -18.34 9.14
CA ARG A 340 -8.15 -18.77 9.43
C ARG A 340 -8.41 -18.85 10.93
N HIS A 341 -9.47 -18.17 11.39
CA HIS A 341 -9.93 -18.25 12.77
C HIS A 341 -11.09 -19.23 12.95
N VAL A 342 -11.83 -19.50 11.86
CA VAL A 342 -12.89 -20.52 11.81
C VAL A 342 -12.60 -21.48 10.65
N PRO A 343 -12.44 -22.80 10.87
CA PRO A 343 -11.97 -23.72 9.83
C PRO A 343 -12.94 -23.93 8.65
N VAL A 344 -14.26 -23.91 8.89
CA VAL A 344 -15.29 -24.38 7.93
C VAL A 344 -15.92 -23.23 7.11
N LEU A 345 -15.93 -22.00 7.65
CA LEU A 345 -16.59 -20.83 7.04
C LEU A 345 -15.82 -20.06 5.94
N PRO A 346 -14.49 -20.18 5.74
CA PRO A 346 -13.78 -19.38 4.74
C PRO A 346 -14.25 -19.61 3.30
N TRP A 347 -14.77 -20.81 2.99
CA TRP A 347 -15.34 -21.10 1.67
C TRP A 347 -16.59 -20.25 1.36
N LEU A 348 -17.41 -19.93 2.36
CA LEU A 348 -18.58 -19.04 2.23
C LEU A 348 -18.17 -17.57 2.02
N ALA A 349 -17.00 -17.16 2.53
CA ALA A 349 -16.49 -15.82 2.33
C ALA A 349 -15.91 -15.60 0.93
N ARG A 350 -15.36 -16.65 0.31
CA ARG A 350 -14.85 -16.60 -1.08
C ARG A 350 -15.93 -16.43 -2.12
N THR A 351 -17.15 -16.87 -1.83
CA THR A 351 -18.33 -16.64 -2.68
C THR A 351 -18.84 -15.19 -2.58
N LEU A 352 -18.47 -14.46 -1.52
CA LEU A 352 -18.73 -13.03 -1.38
C LEU A 352 -17.65 -12.25 -2.16
N LYS A 353 -17.81 -12.13 -3.48
CA LYS A 353 -17.01 -11.32 -4.45
C LYS A 353 -16.80 -9.83 -4.07
N ARG A 354 -17.26 -9.40 -2.89
CA ARG A 354 -17.44 -8.01 -2.48
C ARG A 354 -16.43 -7.54 -1.42
N ILE A 355 -15.56 -8.42 -0.91
CA ILE A 355 -14.63 -8.05 0.16
C ILE A 355 -13.56 -7.06 -0.32
N GLU A 356 -13.20 -7.10 -1.61
CA GLU A 356 -12.11 -6.31 -2.21
C GLU A 356 -12.55 -5.01 -2.92
N ARG A 357 -13.88 -4.75 -3.06
CA ARG A 357 -14.41 -3.53 -3.67
C ARG A 357 -14.93 -2.51 -2.66
#